data_AF-A0A960XYD1-F1
#
_entry.id   AF-A0A960XYD1-F1
#
_cell.length_a   1.000
_cell.length_b   1.000
_cell.length_c   1.000
_cell.angle_alpha   90.00
_cell.angle_beta   90.00
_cell.angle_gamma   90.00
#
_symmetry.space_group_name_H-M   'P 1'
#
loop_
_entity.id
_entity.type
_entity.pdbx_description
1 polymer ?
#
loop_
_entity_poly.entity_id
_entity_poly.type
_entity_poly.pdbx_seq_one_letter_code
_entity_poly.pdbx_strand_id
1 'polypeptide(L)'
;ENDSLMPFQPGAMQLGFWGLEDARKQDSNASLVVLPAAVKYTIRSSEAEIRDTLNNHIGKLESVLKIDPGQKNLLRRFLTVGRILLEKAEQEYQIPIEVDKGFDFRIGRLRHAILDGVAQRFNIKNYDAQGDAIQKLRQVISAYELIVLDYPDPSVPKLNEDERDWMLREMLTAFDFIVIKKDYLVSNPTPERFFEWLTRFETYVYRRKPRMIGGEPSILPRTAHVRFSPAFDLADHYDDYKKKKKATVEKITAKMRDEIGGLLHGMEDLTYTLVDPYDVGEDAIN
;
A
#
# COMPACT_ATOMS: atom_id res chain seq x y z
N GLU A 1 2.96 -3.92 0.14
CA GLU A 1 2.88 -5.34 0.50
C GLU A 1 3.40 -6.12 -0.69
N ASN A 2 4.36 -7.00 -0.44
CA ASN A 2 5.06 -7.81 -1.42
C ASN A 2 4.20 -8.94 -1.99
N ASP A 3 3.17 -9.37 -1.25
CA ASP A 3 2.29 -10.49 -1.62
C ASP A 3 0.82 -10.07 -1.85
N SER A 4 0.48 -8.79 -1.72
CA SER A 4 -0.91 -8.32 -1.84
C SER A 4 -1.11 -7.42 -3.05
N LEU A 5 -2.16 -7.68 -3.82
CA LEU A 5 -2.57 -6.86 -4.95
C LEU A 5 -3.64 -5.83 -4.54
N MET A 6 -3.26 -4.56 -4.44
CA MET A 6 -4.23 -3.47 -4.27
C MET A 6 -5.22 -3.45 -5.45
N PRO A 7 -6.49 -3.04 -5.23
CA PRO A 7 -7.42 -2.77 -6.31
C PRO A 7 -6.80 -1.85 -7.36
N PHE A 8 -6.93 -2.22 -8.63
CA PHE A 8 -6.54 -1.33 -9.72
C PHE A 8 -7.36 -0.04 -9.67
N GLN A 9 -6.77 1.02 -10.23
CA GLN A 9 -7.51 2.25 -10.46
C GLN A 9 -8.68 1.95 -11.42
N PRO A 10 -9.89 2.45 -11.13
CA PRO A 10 -10.99 2.42 -12.10
C PRO A 10 -10.50 3.01 -13.43
N GLY A 11 -10.78 2.30 -14.53
CA GLY A 11 -10.36 2.75 -15.85
C GLY A 11 -8.90 2.44 -16.23
N ALA A 12 -8.17 1.63 -15.46
CA ALA A 12 -6.82 1.18 -15.87
C ALA A 12 -6.81 0.61 -17.30
N MET A 13 -7.77 -0.25 -17.63
CA MET A 13 -7.93 -0.78 -19.00
C MET A 13 -8.60 0.18 -19.98
N GLN A 14 -9.27 1.22 -19.49
CA GLN A 14 -9.89 2.24 -20.33
C GLN A 14 -8.83 3.04 -21.09
N LEU A 15 -7.70 3.33 -20.45
CA LEU A 15 -6.55 3.97 -21.13
C LEU A 15 -6.06 3.13 -22.31
N GLY A 16 -6.01 1.80 -22.16
CA GLY A 16 -5.67 0.89 -23.24
C GLY A 16 -6.66 0.96 -24.40
N PHE A 17 -7.96 0.93 -24.11
CA PHE A 17 -8.99 1.06 -25.16
C PHE A 17 -8.99 2.44 -25.84
N TRP A 18 -8.70 3.52 -25.11
CA TRP A 18 -8.54 4.85 -25.70
C TRP A 18 -7.33 4.92 -26.63
N GLY A 19 -6.19 4.37 -26.20
CA GLY A 19 -5.00 4.24 -27.05
C GLY A 19 -5.29 3.45 -28.32
N LEU A 20 -6.07 2.36 -28.22
CA LEU A 20 -6.52 1.60 -29.38
C LEU A 20 -7.49 2.39 -30.29
N GLU A 21 -8.46 3.11 -29.72
CA GLU A 21 -9.37 3.99 -30.49
C GLU A 21 -8.57 5.05 -31.27
N ASP A 22 -7.55 5.65 -30.65
CA ASP A 22 -6.71 6.66 -31.27
C ASP A 22 -5.80 6.08 -32.35
N ALA A 23 -5.20 4.91 -32.11
CA ALA A 23 -4.41 4.21 -33.11
C ALA A 23 -5.27 3.83 -34.33
N ARG A 24 -6.52 3.39 -34.11
CA ARG A 24 -7.45 3.01 -35.18
C ARG A 24 -7.97 4.16 -36.04
N LYS A 25 -7.82 5.41 -35.59
CA LYS A 25 -8.07 6.58 -36.44
C LYS A 25 -7.01 6.75 -37.52
N GLN A 26 -5.80 6.23 -37.31
CA GLN A 26 -4.67 6.34 -38.23
C GLN A 26 -4.50 5.05 -39.06
N ASP A 27 -4.69 3.89 -38.43
CA ASP A 27 -4.63 2.58 -39.07
C ASP A 27 -5.78 1.70 -38.56
N SER A 28 -6.74 1.38 -39.43
CA SER A 28 -7.91 0.57 -39.06
C SER A 28 -7.55 -0.84 -38.55
N ASN A 29 -6.36 -1.35 -38.87
CA ASN A 29 -5.86 -2.65 -38.41
C ASN A 29 -4.99 -2.54 -37.15
N ALA A 30 -4.87 -1.36 -36.54
CA ALA A 30 -4.10 -1.19 -35.32
C ALA A 30 -4.61 -2.12 -34.20
N SER A 31 -3.65 -2.61 -33.43
CA SER A 31 -3.80 -3.53 -32.31
C SER A 31 -3.04 -2.98 -31.11
N LEU A 32 -3.47 -3.37 -29.90
CA LEU A 32 -2.79 -3.00 -28.67
C LEU A 32 -2.69 -4.23 -27.77
N VAL A 33 -1.47 -4.75 -27.66
CA VAL A 33 -1.16 -5.95 -26.87
C VAL A 33 -0.87 -5.56 -25.42
N VAL A 34 -1.49 -6.29 -24.51
CA VAL A 34 -1.32 -6.18 -23.06
C VAL A 34 -0.51 -7.38 -22.59
N LEU A 35 0.58 -7.12 -21.85
CA LEU A 35 1.41 -8.15 -21.23
C LEU A 35 1.36 -8.00 -19.70
N PRO A 36 0.53 -8.79 -19.00
CA PRO A 36 0.46 -8.76 -17.55
C PRO A 36 1.74 -9.29 -16.92
N ALA A 37 2.27 -8.56 -15.95
CA ALA A 37 3.49 -8.91 -15.23
C ALA A 37 3.29 -8.75 -13.72
N ALA A 38 3.88 -9.65 -12.95
CA ALA A 38 3.97 -9.56 -11.51
C ALA A 38 5.44 -9.54 -11.07
N VAL A 39 5.73 -8.77 -10.02
CA VAL A 39 7.06 -8.69 -9.41
C VAL A 39 6.94 -9.03 -7.93
N LYS A 40 7.66 -10.04 -7.47
CA LYS A 40 7.84 -10.35 -6.05
C LYS A 40 9.29 -10.15 -5.66
N TYR A 41 9.54 -9.54 -4.51
CA TYR A 41 10.88 -9.44 -3.96
C TYR A 41 11.11 -10.52 -2.90
N THR A 42 12.31 -11.09 -2.83
CA THR A 42 12.73 -11.93 -1.70
C THR A 42 14.05 -11.44 -1.14
N ILE A 43 14.26 -11.61 0.16
CA ILE A 43 15.50 -11.21 0.81
C ILE A 43 16.61 -12.20 0.46
N ARG A 44 17.79 -11.68 0.11
CA ARG A 44 18.95 -12.45 -0.32
C ARG A 44 20.05 -12.44 0.75
N SER A 45 19.70 -12.91 1.94
CA SER A 45 20.56 -12.98 3.12
C SER A 45 20.32 -14.29 3.86
N SER A 46 21.27 -14.69 4.71
CA SER A 46 21.10 -15.89 5.54
C SER A 46 20.01 -15.68 6.61
N GLU A 47 19.38 -16.76 7.09
CA GLU A 47 18.38 -16.65 8.16
C GLU A 47 18.95 -16.01 9.43
N ALA A 48 20.19 -16.33 9.80
CA ALA A 48 20.87 -15.73 10.94
C ALA A 48 20.98 -14.20 10.78
N GLU A 49 21.47 -13.73 9.63
CA GLU A 49 21.60 -12.30 9.31
C GLU A 49 20.24 -11.59 9.31
N ILE A 50 19.20 -12.24 8.75
CA ILE A 50 17.83 -11.75 8.74
C ILE A 50 17.34 -11.55 10.19
N ARG A 51 17.49 -12.57 11.03
CA ARG A 51 17.05 -12.53 12.44
C ARG A 51 17.81 -11.49 13.23
N ASP A 52 19.13 -11.43 13.09
CA ASP A 52 19.98 -10.47 13.79
C ASP A 52 19.59 -9.03 13.41
N THR A 53 19.39 -8.78 12.11
CA THR A 53 18.97 -7.47 11.61
C THR A 53 17.60 -7.09 12.16
N LEU A 54 16.60 -7.97 12.07
CA LEU A 54 15.25 -7.70 12.59
C LEU A 54 15.27 -7.46 14.10
N ASN A 55 15.98 -8.29 14.87
CA ASN A 55 16.12 -8.14 16.32
C ASN A 55 16.79 -6.82 16.71
N ASN A 56 17.84 -6.42 16.01
CA ASN A 56 18.55 -5.17 16.25
C ASN A 56 17.67 -3.96 15.96
N HIS A 57 16.96 -3.94 14.83
CA HIS A 57 16.14 -2.81 14.43
C HIS A 57 14.85 -2.69 15.27
N ILE A 58 14.15 -3.80 15.51
CA ILE A 58 12.96 -3.75 16.38
C ILE A 58 13.35 -3.42 17.83
N GLY A 59 14.52 -3.87 18.30
CA GLY A 59 15.05 -3.48 19.62
C GLY A 59 15.32 -1.98 19.77
N LYS A 60 15.79 -1.32 18.71
CA LYS A 60 15.93 0.16 18.70
C LYS A 60 14.58 0.86 18.78
N LEU A 61 13.56 0.34 18.08
CA LEU A 61 12.20 0.87 18.18
C LEU A 61 11.62 0.67 19.58
N GLU A 62 11.78 -0.52 20.15
CA GLU A 62 11.35 -0.83 21.52
C GLU A 62 12.00 0.10 22.54
N SER A 63 13.30 0.36 22.43
CA SER A 63 14.00 1.31 23.29
C SER A 63 13.43 2.73 23.20
N VAL A 64 13.21 3.25 21.99
CA VAL A 64 12.63 4.59 21.77
C VAL A 64 11.19 4.67 22.29
N LEU A 65 10.43 3.59 22.14
CA LEU A 65 9.05 3.49 22.58
C LEU A 65 8.90 3.08 24.05
N LYS A 66 10.00 2.81 24.75
CA LYS A 66 10.04 2.32 26.14
C LYS A 66 9.25 1.02 26.34
N ILE A 67 9.39 0.09 25.40
CA ILE A 67 8.77 -1.24 25.41
C ILE A 67 9.78 -2.23 26.00
N ASP A 68 9.34 -3.02 26.97
CA ASP A 68 10.06 -4.21 27.40
C ASP A 68 9.61 -5.41 26.54
N PRO A 69 10.50 -6.00 25.71
CA PRO A 69 10.13 -7.15 24.90
C PRO A 69 9.87 -8.43 25.72
N GLY A 70 10.38 -8.53 26.95
CA GLY A 70 10.27 -9.73 27.77
C GLY A 70 10.73 -11.00 27.03
N GLN A 71 9.94 -12.07 27.11
CA GLN A 71 10.20 -13.36 26.44
C GLN A 71 9.42 -13.52 25.11
N LYS A 72 9.04 -12.41 24.47
CA LYS A 72 8.25 -12.44 23.24
C LYS A 72 9.10 -12.88 22.04
N ASN A 73 8.52 -13.73 21.19
CA ASN A 73 9.07 -14.03 19.87
C ASN A 73 9.02 -12.77 18.96
N LEU A 74 9.59 -12.86 17.77
CA LEU A 74 9.65 -11.75 16.83
C LEU A 74 8.27 -11.21 16.41
N LEU A 75 7.31 -12.09 16.11
CA LEU A 75 5.95 -11.68 15.71
C LEU A 75 5.26 -10.89 16.81
N ARG A 76 5.27 -11.41 18.03
CA ARG A 76 4.67 -10.77 19.21
C ARG A 76 5.29 -9.40 19.52
N ARG A 77 6.62 -9.26 19.35
CA ARG A 77 7.32 -7.96 19.45
C ARG A 77 6.81 -6.95 18.43
N PHE A 78 6.69 -7.36 17.16
CA PHE A 78 6.14 -6.51 16.09
C PHE A 78 4.68 -6.11 16.34
N LEU A 79 3.84 -7.03 16.81
CA LEU A 79 2.45 -6.74 17.17
C LEU A 79 2.36 -5.75 18.34
N THR A 80 3.22 -5.90 19.34
CA THR A 80 3.30 -4.98 20.48
C THR A 80 3.68 -3.56 20.02
N VAL A 81 4.71 -3.44 19.18
CA VAL A 81 5.13 -2.17 18.59
C VAL A 81 3.99 -1.58 17.76
N GLY A 82 3.35 -2.37 16.89
CA GLY A 82 2.22 -1.92 16.07
C GLY A 82 1.06 -1.38 16.90
N ARG A 83 0.68 -2.07 17.98
CA ARG A 83 -0.36 -1.59 18.92
C ARG A 83 0.01 -0.24 19.54
N ILE A 84 1.24 -0.10 20.04
CA ILE A 84 1.69 1.13 20.70
C ILE A 84 1.77 2.29 19.72
N LEU A 85 2.20 2.04 18.47
CA LEU A 85 2.19 3.07 17.43
C LEU A 85 0.78 3.50 17.05
N LEU A 86 -0.17 2.57 16.98
CA LEU A 86 -1.58 2.89 16.77
C LEU A 86 -2.12 3.78 17.90
N GLU A 87 -1.88 3.43 19.16
CA GLU A 87 -2.32 4.24 20.31
C GLU A 87 -1.70 5.64 20.30
N LYS A 88 -0.42 5.76 19.95
CA LYS A 88 0.24 7.06 19.79
C LYS A 88 -0.35 7.89 18.66
N ALA A 89 -0.65 7.26 17.52
CA ALA A 89 -1.29 7.94 16.41
C ALA A 89 -2.72 8.38 16.78
N GLU A 90 -3.51 7.52 17.42
CA GLU A 90 -4.84 7.90 17.93
C GLU A 90 -4.76 9.12 18.87
N GLN A 91 -3.75 9.19 19.75
CA GLN A 91 -3.51 10.39 20.56
C GLN A 91 -3.11 11.62 19.73
N GLU A 92 -2.19 11.48 18.77
CA GLU A 92 -1.72 12.56 17.88
C GLU A 92 -2.88 13.18 17.09
N TYR A 93 -3.80 12.34 16.60
CA TYR A 93 -4.98 12.74 15.83
C TYR A 93 -6.23 12.97 16.70
N GLN A 94 -6.09 12.95 18.03
CA GLN A 94 -7.18 13.19 18.98
C GLN A 94 -8.40 12.26 18.80
N ILE A 95 -8.13 11.01 18.42
CA ILE A 95 -9.13 9.95 18.25
C ILE A 95 -9.26 9.18 19.57
N PRO A 96 -10.47 9.02 20.12
CA PRO A 96 -10.68 8.21 21.32
C PRO A 96 -10.22 6.76 21.11
N ILE A 97 -9.43 6.25 22.06
CA ILE A 97 -8.98 4.87 22.08
C ILE A 97 -10.16 3.98 22.51
N GLU A 98 -10.69 3.19 21.57
CA GLU A 98 -11.75 2.22 21.82
C GLU A 98 -11.13 0.82 21.91
N VAL A 99 -10.60 0.47 23.09
CA VAL A 99 -9.87 -0.80 23.31
C VAL A 99 -10.74 -2.03 23.06
N ASP A 100 -12.07 -1.90 23.19
CA ASP A 100 -13.04 -2.97 22.89
C ASP A 100 -13.20 -3.22 21.38
N LYS A 101 -12.66 -2.34 20.53
CA LYS A 101 -12.65 -2.50 19.09
C LYS A 101 -11.30 -3.01 18.64
N GLY A 102 -11.33 -4.04 17.80
CA GLY A 102 -10.11 -4.64 17.29
C GLY A 102 -9.26 -3.73 16.41
N PHE A 103 -8.01 -4.16 16.24
CA PHE A 103 -6.93 -3.43 15.57
C PHE A 103 -7.34 -2.85 14.21
N ASP A 104 -7.97 -3.66 13.35
CA ASP A 104 -8.33 -3.24 11.99
C ASP A 104 -9.42 -2.15 11.98
N PHE A 105 -10.37 -2.20 12.93
CA PHE A 105 -11.37 -1.16 13.08
C PHE A 105 -10.73 0.17 13.48
N ARG A 106 -9.82 0.12 14.46
CA ARG A 106 -9.12 1.31 14.98
C ARG A 106 -8.21 1.94 13.92
N ILE A 107 -7.42 1.15 13.20
CA ILE A 107 -6.67 1.60 12.02
C ILE A 107 -7.61 2.20 10.96
N GLY A 108 -8.76 1.56 10.74
CA GLY A 108 -9.79 2.03 9.82
C GLY A 108 -10.26 3.45 10.15
N ARG A 109 -10.61 3.72 11.41
CA ARG A 109 -11.00 5.07 11.86
C ARG A 109 -9.86 6.07 11.68
N LEU A 110 -8.64 5.69 12.08
CA LEU A 110 -7.47 6.55 12.03
C LEU A 110 -7.16 7.04 10.61
N ARG A 111 -7.04 6.14 9.62
CA ARG A 111 -6.78 6.54 8.22
C ARG A 111 -7.87 7.43 7.65
N HIS A 112 -9.14 7.21 8.01
CA HIS A 112 -10.24 8.07 7.58
C HIS A 112 -10.12 9.47 8.18
N ALA A 113 -9.85 9.57 9.49
CA ALA A 113 -9.67 10.85 10.17
C ALA A 113 -8.50 11.66 9.56
N ILE A 114 -7.38 11.00 9.24
CA ILE A 114 -6.23 11.65 8.58
C ILE A 114 -6.65 12.21 7.22
N LEU A 115 -7.25 11.39 6.36
CA LEU A 115 -7.64 11.79 5.00
C LEU A 115 -8.72 12.89 5.01
N ASP A 116 -9.72 12.76 5.88
CA ASP A 116 -10.77 13.76 6.06
C ASP A 116 -10.16 15.08 6.58
N GLY A 117 -9.20 15.02 7.51
CA GLY A 117 -8.49 16.18 8.03
C GLY A 117 -7.68 16.91 6.95
N VAL A 118 -6.98 16.18 6.08
CA VAL A 118 -6.26 16.76 4.94
C VAL A 118 -7.25 17.44 3.98
N ALA A 119 -8.33 16.76 3.62
CA ALA A 119 -9.33 17.29 2.70
C ALA A 119 -10.03 18.54 3.25
N GLN A 120 -10.35 18.56 4.54
CA GLN A 120 -10.95 19.72 5.21
C GLN A 120 -9.99 20.90 5.29
N ARG A 121 -8.73 20.67 5.71
CA ARG A 121 -7.72 21.71 5.85
C ARG A 121 -7.49 22.47 4.54
N PHE A 122 -7.48 21.74 3.43
CA PHE A 122 -7.15 22.28 2.11
C PHE A 122 -8.36 22.46 1.19
N ASN A 123 -9.58 22.22 1.70
CA ASN A 123 -10.83 22.37 0.95
C ASN A 123 -10.82 21.63 -0.41
N ILE A 124 -10.30 20.39 -0.41
CA ILE A 124 -10.16 19.57 -1.62
C ILE A 124 -11.55 19.37 -2.25
N LYS A 125 -11.72 19.83 -3.49
CA LYS A 125 -13.00 19.71 -4.21
C LYS A 125 -13.23 18.27 -4.65
N ASN A 126 -14.51 17.88 -4.71
CA ASN A 126 -14.96 16.53 -5.06
C ASN A 126 -14.47 15.41 -4.12
N TYR A 127 -13.99 15.78 -2.92
CA TYR A 127 -13.66 14.80 -1.89
C TYR A 127 -14.93 14.10 -1.38
N ASP A 128 -14.94 12.76 -1.45
CA ASP A 128 -16.04 11.95 -0.96
C ASP A 128 -15.76 11.48 0.48
N ALA A 129 -16.29 12.22 1.45
CA ALA A 129 -16.16 11.89 2.86
C ALA A 129 -16.85 10.57 3.25
N GLN A 130 -17.72 10.01 2.41
CA GLN A 130 -18.37 8.71 2.64
C GLN A 130 -17.69 7.56 1.87
N GLY A 131 -16.69 7.88 1.04
CA GLY A 131 -15.93 6.90 0.27
C GLY A 131 -15.05 6.01 1.16
N ASP A 132 -14.66 4.85 0.62
CA ASP A 132 -13.66 4.01 1.27
C ASP A 132 -12.28 4.71 1.35
N ALA A 133 -11.40 4.20 2.20
CA ALA A 133 -10.11 4.83 2.45
C ALA A 133 -9.19 4.87 1.21
N ILE A 134 -9.30 3.90 0.31
CA ILE A 134 -8.50 3.88 -0.93
C ILE A 134 -9.00 4.99 -1.86
N GLN A 135 -10.31 5.14 -2.01
CA GLN A 135 -10.90 6.20 -2.82
C GLN A 135 -10.55 7.60 -2.28
N LYS A 136 -10.67 7.79 -0.97
CA LYS A 136 -10.27 9.04 -0.29
C LYS A 136 -8.79 9.36 -0.50
N LEU A 137 -7.91 8.36 -0.33
CA LEU A 137 -6.48 8.52 -0.56
C LEU A 137 -6.19 8.91 -2.01
N ARG A 138 -6.87 8.30 -2.99
CA ARG A 138 -6.69 8.64 -4.42
C ARG A 138 -7.06 10.10 -4.70
N GLN A 139 -8.16 10.60 -4.14
CA GLN A 139 -8.56 11.99 -4.30
C GLN A 139 -7.53 12.96 -3.69
N VAL A 140 -6.97 12.62 -2.53
CA VAL A 140 -5.90 13.40 -1.90
C VAL A 140 -4.62 13.36 -2.74
N ILE A 141 -4.22 12.20 -3.26
CA ILE A 141 -3.06 12.06 -4.17
C ILE A 141 -3.25 12.90 -5.42
N SER A 142 -4.39 12.79 -6.10
CA SER A 142 -4.65 13.56 -7.32
C SER A 142 -4.61 15.06 -7.07
N ALA A 143 -5.19 15.52 -5.94
CA ALA A 143 -5.09 16.92 -5.56
C ALA A 143 -3.62 17.34 -5.32
N TYR A 144 -2.85 16.52 -4.59
CA TYR A 144 -1.43 16.78 -4.33
C TYR A 144 -0.59 16.83 -5.62
N GLU A 145 -0.80 15.89 -6.55
CA GLU A 145 -0.10 15.85 -7.84
C GLU A 145 -0.37 17.11 -8.67
N LEU A 146 -1.63 17.55 -8.76
CA LEU A 146 -1.98 18.79 -9.46
C LEU A 146 -1.28 20.01 -8.84
N ILE A 147 -1.17 20.05 -7.51
CA ILE A 147 -0.49 21.13 -6.78
C ILE A 147 1.02 21.12 -7.06
N VAL A 148 1.67 19.94 -7.01
CA VAL A 148 3.12 19.83 -7.22
C VAL A 148 3.51 20.09 -8.68
N LEU A 149 2.64 19.75 -9.63
CA LEU A 149 2.82 20.04 -11.05
C LEU A 149 2.48 21.48 -11.43
N ASP A 150 2.04 22.31 -10.47
CA ASP A 150 1.51 23.65 -10.67
C ASP A 150 0.45 23.68 -11.81
N TYR A 151 -0.36 22.62 -11.91
CA TYR A 151 -1.37 22.49 -12.95
C TYR A 151 -2.45 23.57 -12.74
N PRO A 152 -2.89 24.29 -13.79
CA PRO A 152 -3.79 25.43 -13.66
C PRO A 152 -5.25 24.96 -13.45
N ASP A 153 -5.52 24.31 -12.31
CA ASP A 153 -6.84 23.88 -11.91
C ASP A 153 -7.35 24.74 -10.74
N PRO A 154 -8.44 25.51 -10.91
CA PRO A 154 -9.00 26.34 -9.84
C PRO A 154 -9.61 25.52 -8.68
N SER A 155 -9.74 24.20 -8.84
CA SER A 155 -10.28 23.30 -7.83
C SER A 155 -9.26 22.84 -6.78
N VAL A 156 -7.96 23.08 -7.00
CA VAL A 156 -6.90 22.79 -6.03
C VAL A 156 -6.36 24.07 -5.38
N PRO A 157 -6.07 24.05 -4.07
CA PRO A 157 -5.50 25.21 -3.38
C PRO A 157 -4.05 25.46 -3.80
N LYS A 158 -3.62 26.71 -3.71
CA LYS A 158 -2.21 27.07 -3.79
C LYS A 158 -1.56 26.87 -2.42
N LEU A 159 -0.63 25.93 -2.34
CA LEU A 159 0.08 25.60 -1.11
C LEU A 159 1.52 26.11 -1.14
N ASN A 160 2.00 26.63 0.00
CA ASN A 160 3.42 26.89 0.21
C ASN A 160 4.20 25.59 0.46
N GLU A 161 5.53 25.65 0.57
CA GLU A 161 6.38 24.47 0.76
C GLU A 161 6.05 23.69 2.04
N ASP A 162 5.87 24.36 3.18
CA ASP A 162 5.52 23.72 4.45
C ASP A 162 4.17 23.00 4.38
N GLU A 163 3.19 23.58 3.69
CA GLU A 163 1.87 22.98 3.47
C GLU A 163 1.94 21.77 2.54
N ARG A 164 2.77 21.83 1.49
CA ARG A 164 3.02 20.70 0.59
C ARG A 164 3.68 19.54 1.35
N ASP A 165 4.70 19.83 2.15
CA ASP A 165 5.39 18.83 2.97
C ASP A 165 4.46 18.23 4.04
N TRP A 166 3.62 19.06 4.66
CA TRP A 166 2.61 18.59 5.58
C TRP A 166 1.60 17.66 4.89
N MET A 167 1.03 18.08 3.76
CA MET A 167 0.06 17.27 3.00
C MET A 167 0.66 15.93 2.57
N LEU A 168 1.88 15.95 2.04
CA LEU A 168 2.61 14.75 1.65
C LEU A 168 2.79 13.81 2.83
N ARG A 169 3.22 14.32 3.99
CA ARG A 169 3.41 13.51 5.19
C ARG A 169 2.12 12.86 5.65
N GLU A 170 1.02 13.61 5.76
CA GLU A 170 -0.27 13.06 6.19
C GLU A 170 -0.81 12.01 5.23
N MET A 171 -0.66 12.27 3.92
CA MET A 171 -1.03 11.32 2.87
C MET A 171 -0.22 10.01 2.96
N LEU A 172 1.09 10.10 3.21
CA LEU A 172 1.96 8.93 3.39
C LEU A 172 1.61 8.17 4.67
N THR A 173 1.34 8.87 5.77
CA THR A 173 0.88 8.25 7.03
C THR A 173 -0.43 7.50 6.81
N ALA A 174 -1.42 8.12 6.15
CA ALA A 174 -2.68 7.46 5.82
C ALA A 174 -2.48 6.23 4.91
N PHE A 175 -1.58 6.32 3.93
CA PHE A 175 -1.21 5.19 3.07
C PHE A 175 -0.60 4.03 3.88
N ASP A 176 0.31 4.31 4.82
CA ASP A 176 0.89 3.27 5.67
C ASP A 176 -0.19 2.57 6.51
N PHE A 177 -1.16 3.30 7.05
CA PHE A 177 -2.31 2.71 7.76
C PHE A 177 -3.32 2.00 6.84
N ILE A 178 -3.41 2.33 5.55
CA ILE A 178 -4.22 1.57 4.59
C ILE A 178 -3.58 0.20 4.32
N VAL A 179 -2.25 0.18 4.25
CA VAL A 179 -1.49 -1.00 3.81
C VAL A 179 -1.12 -1.90 4.98
N ILE A 180 -1.02 -1.42 6.22
CA ILE A 180 -0.78 -2.27 7.39
C ILE A 180 -2.06 -3.05 7.75
N LYS A 181 -2.00 -4.38 7.59
CA LYS A 181 -3.06 -5.30 8.02
C LYS A 181 -2.49 -6.35 8.97
N LYS A 182 -3.05 -6.47 10.17
CA LYS A 182 -2.56 -7.44 11.18
C LYS A 182 -2.46 -8.85 10.59
N ASP A 183 -3.53 -9.30 9.93
CA ASP A 183 -3.59 -10.64 9.33
C ASP A 183 -2.54 -10.87 8.25
N TYR A 184 -2.05 -9.81 7.58
CA TYR A 184 -0.97 -9.95 6.61
C TYR A 184 0.33 -10.41 7.26
N LEU A 185 0.72 -9.89 8.42
CA LEU A 185 1.93 -10.39 9.08
C LEU A 185 1.68 -11.72 9.81
N VAL A 186 0.53 -11.84 10.49
CA VAL A 186 0.23 -12.97 11.37
C VAL A 186 0.02 -14.28 10.61
N SER A 187 -0.64 -14.23 9.45
CA SER A 187 -0.97 -15.44 8.67
C SER A 187 0.24 -16.07 7.97
N ASN A 188 1.27 -15.28 7.65
CA ASN A 188 2.46 -15.76 6.96
C ASN A 188 3.66 -14.86 7.32
N PRO A 189 4.29 -15.04 8.49
CA PRO A 189 5.31 -14.14 9.03
C PRO A 189 6.68 -14.36 8.35
N THR A 190 6.77 -13.96 7.07
CA THR A 190 7.99 -14.09 6.27
C THR A 190 8.98 -12.95 6.51
N PRO A 191 10.27 -13.11 6.18
CA PRO A 191 11.25 -12.03 6.25
C PRO A 191 10.76 -10.75 5.55
N GLU A 192 10.20 -10.87 4.34
CA GLU A 192 9.71 -9.73 3.57
C GLU A 192 8.63 -8.96 4.33
N ARG A 193 7.63 -9.66 4.91
CA ARG A 193 6.54 -9.01 5.64
C ARG A 193 7.05 -8.32 6.90
N PHE A 194 8.00 -8.92 7.62
CA PHE A 194 8.65 -8.28 8.76
C PHE A 194 9.40 -7.01 8.35
N PHE A 195 10.21 -7.05 7.29
CA PHE A 195 10.95 -5.86 6.84
C PHE A 195 10.04 -4.77 6.28
N GLU A 196 8.92 -5.13 5.66
CA GLU A 196 7.89 -4.18 5.22
C GLU A 196 7.26 -3.46 6.42
N TRP A 197 6.89 -4.20 7.47
CA TRP A 197 6.38 -3.62 8.71
C TRP A 197 7.43 -2.76 9.42
N LEU A 198 8.65 -3.27 9.52
CA LEU A 198 9.76 -2.57 10.17
C LEU A 198 10.02 -1.22 9.50
N THR A 199 10.06 -1.19 8.16
CA THR A 199 10.30 0.05 7.41
C THR A 199 9.22 1.09 7.73
N ARG A 200 7.94 0.69 7.82
CA ARG A 200 6.84 1.60 8.17
C ARG A 200 6.93 2.10 9.62
N PHE A 201 7.27 1.21 10.56
CA PHE A 201 7.49 1.59 11.95
C PHE A 201 8.64 2.59 12.08
N GLU A 202 9.76 2.34 11.41
CA GLU A 202 10.91 3.26 11.40
C GLU A 202 10.58 4.58 10.71
N THR A 203 9.83 4.57 9.60
CA THR A 203 9.34 5.79 8.95
C THR A 203 8.48 6.61 9.90
N TYR A 204 7.54 6.00 10.60
CA TYR A 204 6.66 6.72 11.52
C TYR A 204 7.42 7.24 12.75
N VAL A 205 8.21 6.40 13.42
CA VAL A 205 8.91 6.75 14.67
C VAL A 205 10.08 7.70 14.44
N TYR A 206 10.90 7.46 13.42
CA TYR A 206 12.11 8.25 13.15
C TYR A 206 11.87 9.36 12.13
N ARG A 207 10.63 9.51 11.63
CA ARG A 207 10.27 10.46 10.56
C ARG A 207 11.18 10.31 9.32
N ARG A 208 11.58 9.06 9.00
CA ARG A 208 12.41 8.78 7.83
C ARG A 208 11.62 9.00 6.55
N LYS A 209 12.27 9.56 5.54
CA LYS A 209 11.73 9.68 4.19
C LYS A 209 11.37 8.28 3.65
N PRO A 210 10.12 8.03 3.21
CA PRO A 210 9.76 6.74 2.63
C PRO A 210 10.49 6.46 1.32
N ARG A 211 10.79 5.19 1.05
CA ARG A 211 11.50 4.76 -0.16
C ARG A 211 10.84 5.27 -1.45
N MET A 212 9.50 5.30 -1.51
CA MET A 212 8.78 5.68 -2.73
C MET A 212 9.08 7.12 -3.19
N ILE A 213 9.47 8.00 -2.26
CA ILE A 213 9.80 9.40 -2.56
C ILE A 213 11.32 9.65 -2.45
N GLY A 214 12.14 8.61 -2.58
CA GLY A 214 13.61 8.71 -2.52
C GLY A 214 14.20 8.56 -1.12
N GLY A 215 13.51 7.82 -0.24
CA GLY A 215 14.08 7.32 1.02
C GLY A 215 15.11 6.20 0.81
N GLU A 216 15.66 5.70 1.91
CA GLU A 216 16.71 4.68 1.88
C GLU A 216 16.26 3.34 1.25
N PRO A 217 17.19 2.60 0.61
CA PRO A 217 16.92 1.28 0.07
C PRO A 217 16.54 0.27 1.17
N SER A 218 16.20 -0.96 0.76
CA SER A 218 15.96 -2.05 1.70
C SER A 218 17.19 -2.31 2.57
N ILE A 219 16.96 -2.57 3.87
CA ILE A 219 18.02 -2.82 4.86
C ILE A 219 18.90 -3.99 4.40
N LEU A 220 18.27 -5.05 3.89
CA LEU A 220 18.95 -6.20 3.30
C LEU A 220 18.76 -6.25 1.77
N PRO A 221 19.72 -6.84 1.03
CA PRO A 221 19.62 -7.02 -0.41
C PRO A 221 18.43 -7.90 -0.79
N ARG A 222 17.82 -7.62 -1.94
CA ARG A 222 16.63 -8.34 -2.43
C ARG A 222 16.83 -8.85 -3.86
N THR A 223 16.23 -9.99 -4.16
CA THR A 223 16.06 -10.53 -5.50
C THR A 223 14.67 -10.15 -6.00
N ALA A 224 14.56 -9.65 -7.24
CA ALA A 224 13.28 -9.42 -7.89
C ALA A 224 12.95 -10.63 -8.78
N HIS A 225 11.82 -11.28 -8.50
CA HIS A 225 11.26 -12.35 -9.30
C HIS A 225 10.17 -11.77 -10.17
N VAL A 226 10.36 -11.86 -11.49
CA VAL A 226 9.42 -11.31 -12.47
C VAL A 226 8.77 -12.46 -13.22
N ARG A 227 7.45 -12.50 -13.25
CA ARG A 227 6.67 -13.48 -14.03
C ARG A 227 5.68 -12.76 -14.93
N PHE A 228 5.42 -13.36 -16.07
CA PHE A 228 4.51 -12.83 -17.09
C PHE A 228 3.40 -13.83 -17.37
N SER A 229 2.19 -13.30 -17.59
CA SER A 229 1.06 -14.04 -18.17
C SER A 229 1.21 -14.05 -19.70
N PRO A 230 0.58 -14.98 -20.44
CA PRO A 230 0.40 -14.80 -21.87
C PRO A 230 -0.17 -13.43 -22.21
N ALA A 231 0.36 -12.82 -23.27
CA ALA A 231 -0.16 -11.54 -23.75
C ALA A 231 -1.56 -11.72 -24.35
N PHE A 232 -2.38 -10.67 -24.31
CA PHE A 232 -3.67 -10.62 -24.97
C PHE A 232 -3.86 -9.31 -25.72
N ASP A 233 -4.64 -9.32 -26.80
CA ASP A 233 -4.86 -8.14 -27.63
C ASP A 233 -6.18 -7.46 -27.27
N LEU A 234 -6.18 -6.13 -27.12
CA LEU A 234 -7.40 -5.36 -26.95
C LEU A 234 -8.26 -5.32 -28.23
N ALA A 235 -7.66 -5.55 -29.39
CA ALA A 235 -8.38 -5.68 -30.66
C ALA A 235 -9.46 -6.77 -30.60
N ASP A 236 -9.18 -7.88 -29.92
CA ASP A 236 -10.10 -9.02 -29.73
C ASP A 236 -11.34 -8.66 -28.91
N HIS A 237 -11.27 -7.55 -28.15
CA HIS A 237 -12.32 -7.08 -27.26
C HIS A 237 -12.95 -5.76 -27.72
N TYR A 238 -12.52 -5.22 -28.87
CA TYR A 238 -12.88 -3.88 -29.30
C TYR A 238 -14.36 -3.76 -29.66
N ASP A 239 -14.94 -4.75 -30.33
CA ASP A 239 -16.36 -4.74 -30.71
C ASP A 239 -17.28 -4.73 -29.49
N ASP A 240 -16.93 -5.52 -28.47
CA ASP A 240 -17.62 -5.53 -27.19
C ASP A 240 -17.47 -4.19 -26.47
N TYR A 241 -16.27 -3.58 -26.52
CA TYR A 241 -16.04 -2.25 -25.97
C TYR A 241 -16.90 -1.19 -26.67
N LYS A 242 -17.02 -1.19 -28.01
CA LYS A 242 -17.87 -0.23 -28.73
C LYS A 242 -19.35 -0.36 -28.35
N LYS A 243 -19.83 -1.59 -28.08
CA LYS A 243 -21.23 -1.86 -27.70
C LYS A 243 -21.51 -1.56 -26.24
N LYS A 244 -20.60 -1.93 -25.33
CA LYS A 244 -20.82 -1.90 -23.87
C LYS A 244 -19.56 -1.42 -23.13
N LYS A 245 -19.11 -0.19 -23.42
CA LYS A 245 -17.85 0.40 -22.93
C LYS A 245 -17.54 0.07 -21.46
N LYS A 246 -18.42 0.45 -20.54
CA LYS A 246 -18.23 0.27 -19.09
C LYS A 246 -18.05 -1.21 -18.71
N ALA A 247 -18.98 -2.07 -19.13
CA ALA A 247 -18.96 -3.48 -18.79
C ALA A 247 -17.72 -4.20 -19.36
N THR A 248 -17.29 -3.84 -20.57
CA THR A 248 -16.09 -4.42 -21.19
C THR A 248 -14.82 -3.97 -20.44
N VAL A 249 -14.70 -2.69 -20.10
CA VAL A 249 -13.56 -2.19 -19.30
C VAL A 249 -13.49 -2.89 -17.95
N GLU A 250 -14.62 -3.03 -17.24
CA GLU A 250 -14.68 -3.75 -15.96
C GLU A 250 -14.25 -5.21 -16.10
N LYS A 251 -14.76 -5.91 -17.12
CA LYS A 251 -14.41 -7.31 -17.41
C LYS A 251 -12.91 -7.48 -17.68
N ILE A 252 -12.32 -6.65 -18.54
CA ILE A 252 -10.89 -6.77 -18.89
C ILE A 252 -10.00 -6.35 -17.71
N THR A 253 -10.43 -5.36 -16.92
CA THR A 253 -9.72 -4.98 -15.69
C THR A 253 -9.73 -6.11 -14.67
N ALA A 254 -10.87 -6.80 -14.50
CA ALA A 254 -10.97 -7.97 -13.63
C ALA A 254 -10.07 -9.11 -14.12
N LYS A 255 -10.09 -9.43 -15.43
CA LYS A 255 -9.18 -10.42 -16.03
C LYS A 255 -7.71 -10.10 -15.73
N MET A 256 -7.30 -8.85 -15.92
CA MET A 256 -5.91 -8.43 -15.63
C MET A 256 -5.57 -8.60 -14.14
N ARG A 257 -6.51 -8.26 -13.25
CA ARG A 257 -6.33 -8.44 -11.79
C ARG A 257 -6.16 -9.91 -11.43
N ASP A 258 -6.99 -10.78 -11.99
CA ASP A 258 -6.96 -12.22 -11.71
C ASP A 258 -5.67 -12.85 -12.24
N GLU A 259 -5.21 -12.47 -13.43
CA GLU A 259 -3.94 -12.97 -13.99
C GLU A 259 -2.74 -12.53 -13.16
N ILE A 260 -2.65 -11.25 -12.79
CA ILE A 260 -1.56 -10.75 -11.94
C ILE A 260 -1.63 -11.37 -10.54
N GLY A 261 -2.84 -11.55 -9.99
CA GLY A 261 -3.06 -12.25 -8.73
C GLY A 261 -2.58 -13.70 -8.79
N GLY A 262 -2.89 -14.43 -9.87
CA GLY A 262 -2.42 -15.79 -10.11
C GLY A 262 -0.89 -15.89 -10.23
N LEU A 263 -0.25 -14.92 -10.90
CA LEU A 263 1.21 -14.85 -11.00
C LEU A 263 1.86 -14.64 -9.62
N LEU A 264 1.29 -13.77 -8.78
CA LEU A 264 1.76 -13.52 -7.41
C LEU A 264 1.58 -14.76 -6.52
N HIS A 265 0.40 -15.39 -6.57
CA HIS A 265 0.12 -16.61 -5.81
C HIS A 265 1.08 -17.74 -6.18
N GLY A 266 1.39 -17.89 -7.48
CA GLY A 266 2.38 -18.87 -7.94
C GLY A 266 3.81 -18.62 -7.44
N MET A 267 4.09 -17.47 -6.82
CA MET A 267 5.40 -17.11 -6.24
C MET A 267 5.41 -17.18 -4.70
N GLU A 268 4.38 -17.74 -4.06
CA GLU A 268 4.32 -17.88 -2.60
C GLU A 268 5.42 -18.81 -2.04
N ASP A 269 5.82 -19.82 -2.82
CA ASP A 269 6.87 -20.79 -2.49
C ASP A 269 8.30 -20.20 -2.46
N LEU A 270 8.47 -18.98 -2.97
CA LEU A 270 9.77 -18.29 -2.99
C LEU A 270 10.20 -17.72 -1.61
N THR A 271 9.35 -17.85 -0.60
CA THR A 271 9.61 -17.35 0.76
C THR A 271 9.24 -18.41 1.81
N TYR A 272 9.60 -18.15 3.06
CA TYR A 272 9.41 -19.04 4.19
C TYR A 272 9.06 -18.24 5.44
N THR A 273 8.50 -18.89 6.45
CA THR A 273 8.12 -18.25 7.71
C THR A 273 9.29 -18.20 8.70
N LEU A 274 9.51 -17.07 9.36
CA LEU A 274 10.54 -16.92 10.42
C LEU A 274 10.05 -17.40 11.79
N VAL A 275 8.75 -17.45 12.00
CA VAL A 275 8.10 -17.96 13.20
C VAL A 275 6.82 -18.69 12.78
N ASP A 276 6.20 -19.42 13.69
CA ASP A 276 4.96 -20.12 13.38
C ASP A 276 3.83 -19.12 13.07
N PRO A 277 3.08 -19.31 11.96
CA PRO A 277 1.88 -18.52 11.69
C PRO A 277 0.93 -18.52 12.89
N TYR A 278 0.31 -17.37 13.15
CA TYR A 278 -0.63 -17.19 14.26
C TYR A 278 -0.06 -17.38 15.67
N ASP A 279 1.27 -17.46 15.85
CA ASP A 279 1.90 -17.52 17.18
C ASP A 279 1.92 -16.14 17.89
N VAL A 280 0.71 -15.65 18.18
CA VAL A 280 0.46 -14.31 18.72
C VAL A 280 0.40 -14.26 20.25
N GLY A 281 0.31 -15.41 20.93
CA GLY A 281 0.19 -15.47 22.40
C GLY A 281 -0.95 -14.59 22.95
N GLU A 282 -0.72 -13.96 24.10
CA GLU A 282 -1.64 -12.97 24.69
C GLU A 282 -1.66 -11.63 23.93
N ASP A 283 -0.71 -11.42 22.99
CA ASP A 283 -0.70 -10.25 22.10
C ASP A 283 -1.65 -10.45 20.89
N ALA A 284 -2.55 -11.44 20.95
CA ALA A 284 -3.75 -11.46 20.12
C ALA A 284 -4.55 -10.19 20.43
N ILE A 285 -4.24 -9.12 19.69
CA ILE A 285 -4.97 -7.85 19.79
C ILE A 285 -6.43 -8.16 19.47
N ASN A 286 -7.25 -8.31 20.52
CA ASN A 286 -8.71 -8.24 20.43
C ASN A 286 -9.11 -6.80 20.13
#